data_AF-A0A2H0VZS2-F1
#
_entry.id   AF-A0A2H0VZS2-F1
#
_cell.length_a   1.000
_cell.length_b   1.000
_cell.length_c   1.000
_cell.angle_alpha   90.00
_cell.angle_beta   90.00
_cell.angle_gamma   90.00
#
_symmetry.space_group_name_H-M   'P 1'
#
loop_
_entity.id
_entity.type
_entity.pdbx_description
1 polymer ?
#
loop_
_entity_poly.entity_id
_entity_poly.type
_entity_poly.pdbx_seq_one_letter_code
_entity_poly.pdbx_strand_id
1 'polypeptide(L)'
;SLVYKKTEGVAGTRQLAQMLQTVNLGLVNLDAARNSALQQFTIIEDRDFGYIINVDLKEGSISINENYERWDRPQNRCRDERCFNQYRIRENDIQSNSEIIKIANQFAEEYGLNLSSYGEPVVGDSWRIEYARAQNPSDFYFPQAVSVVYPLIIDGQRVFDPSGFPTGIQISVDILLDKVTGAYGLTVQNYERSLYDTSTDVDKIKEFAKRGGMYGYYTLEGKKEEVKLDNPERGFVQYYKYNQEKSKTETLLVPALIFPVAEIPKEAQFIKQNVVVPLVTSILEEQLVEPRPVPVPLDEPVILEQVDQVQDEPEAAVEE
;
A
#
# COMPACT_ATOMS: atom_id res chain seq x y z
N SER A 1 -17.66 -20.67 -4.83
CA SER A 1 -17.22 -20.07 -3.55
C SER A 1 -17.75 -18.65 -3.39
N LEU A 2 -17.77 -18.16 -2.14
CA LEU A 2 -18.19 -16.80 -1.83
C LEU A 2 -17.10 -15.80 -2.25
N VAL A 3 -17.51 -14.75 -2.95
CA VAL A 3 -16.68 -13.58 -3.28
C VAL A 3 -17.32 -12.38 -2.61
N TYR A 4 -16.50 -11.53 -2.01
CA TYR A 4 -16.95 -10.32 -1.32
C TYR A 4 -16.63 -9.09 -2.15
N LYS A 5 -17.63 -8.31 -2.50
CA LYS A 5 -17.45 -7.00 -3.12
C LYS A 5 -17.48 -5.94 -2.03
N LYS A 6 -16.42 -5.12 -1.93
CA LYS A 6 -16.38 -3.99 -1.00
C LYS A 6 -17.39 -2.93 -1.44
N THR A 7 -18.14 -2.39 -0.48
CA THR A 7 -19.02 -1.24 -0.70
C THR A 7 -18.34 0.04 -0.20
N GLU A 8 -18.37 1.08 -1.02
CA GLU A 8 -17.76 2.38 -0.73
C GLU A 8 -18.69 3.28 0.09
N GLY A 9 -18.08 4.24 0.80
CA GLY A 9 -18.76 5.35 1.45
C GLY A 9 -18.95 5.19 2.95
N VAL A 10 -18.95 6.33 3.64
CA VAL A 10 -19.27 6.42 5.07
C VAL A 10 -20.69 6.94 5.26
N ALA A 11 -21.42 6.42 6.25
CA ALA A 11 -22.70 7.01 6.63
C ALA A 11 -22.49 8.41 7.24
N GLY A 12 -23.39 9.36 6.96
CA GLY A 12 -23.39 10.69 7.60
C GLY A 12 -22.66 11.82 6.87
N THR A 13 -22.13 11.60 5.67
CA THR A 13 -21.45 12.66 4.87
C THR A 13 -22.33 13.88 4.58
N ARG A 14 -23.64 13.67 4.39
CA ARG A 14 -24.62 14.75 4.20
C ARG A 14 -24.84 15.58 5.46
N GLN A 15 -24.82 14.94 6.63
CA GLN A 15 -25.00 15.64 7.91
C GLN A 15 -23.78 16.52 8.21
N LEU A 16 -22.58 16.02 7.94
CA LEU A 16 -21.35 16.81 8.03
C LEU A 16 -21.32 17.98 7.04
N ALA A 17 -21.76 17.75 5.80
CA ALA A 17 -21.87 18.81 4.80
C ALA A 17 -22.85 19.92 5.24
N GLN A 18 -23.98 19.55 5.84
CA GLN A 18 -24.96 20.50 6.38
C GLN A 18 -24.39 21.32 7.55
N MET A 19 -23.58 20.71 8.42
CA MET A 19 -22.89 21.46 9.48
C MET A 19 -21.91 22.49 8.89
N LEU A 20 -21.16 22.13 7.86
CA LEU A 20 -20.21 23.05 7.21
C LEU A 20 -20.89 24.19 6.45
N GLN A 21 -22.10 23.99 5.92
CA GLN A 21 -22.86 25.07 5.29
C GLN A 21 -23.14 26.22 6.27
N THR A 22 -23.29 25.92 7.57
CA THR A 22 -23.51 26.95 8.60
C THR A 22 -22.26 27.74 8.98
N VAL A 23 -21.08 27.35 8.49
CA VAL A 23 -19.82 28.01 8.80
C VAL A 23 -19.60 29.17 7.83
N ASN A 24 -19.61 30.40 8.34
CA ASN A 24 -19.27 31.58 7.56
C ASN A 24 -17.75 31.80 7.55
N LEU A 25 -17.12 31.52 6.41
CA LEU A 25 -15.68 31.72 6.20
C LEU A 25 -15.32 33.15 5.75
N GLY A 26 -16.30 34.03 5.53
CA GLY A 26 -16.08 35.43 5.10
C GLY A 26 -15.59 35.60 3.65
N LEU A 27 -15.31 34.50 2.94
CA LEU A 27 -14.80 34.51 1.56
C LEU A 27 -15.85 34.11 0.52
N VAL A 28 -16.71 33.15 0.87
CA VAL A 28 -17.73 32.59 -0.03
C VAL A 28 -18.97 32.24 0.77
N ASN A 29 -20.14 32.43 0.16
CA ASN A 29 -21.40 31.97 0.72
C ASN A 29 -21.59 30.47 0.44
N LEU A 30 -21.29 29.62 1.43
CA LEU A 30 -21.45 28.17 1.31
C LEU A 30 -22.92 27.72 1.28
N ASP A 31 -23.87 28.55 1.75
CA ASP A 31 -25.32 28.26 1.64
C ASP A 31 -25.79 28.21 0.17
N ALA A 32 -25.06 28.86 -0.74
CA ALA A 32 -25.36 28.80 -2.17
C ALA A 32 -25.10 27.42 -2.78
N ALA A 33 -24.28 26.59 -2.12
CA ALA A 33 -23.96 25.24 -2.59
C ALA A 33 -25.13 24.29 -2.26
N ARG A 34 -25.98 24.02 -3.26
CA ARG A 34 -27.12 23.09 -3.14
C ARG A 34 -26.69 21.65 -3.43
N ASN A 35 -27.33 20.69 -2.77
CA ASN A 35 -27.05 19.25 -2.92
C ASN A 35 -25.57 18.88 -2.68
N SER A 36 -24.91 19.60 -1.77
CA SER A 36 -23.51 19.40 -1.46
C SER A 36 -23.27 18.17 -0.59
N ALA A 37 -22.10 17.58 -0.76
CA ALA A 37 -21.56 16.55 0.10
C ALA A 37 -20.10 16.88 0.41
N LEU A 38 -19.67 16.59 1.63
CA LEU A 38 -18.26 16.66 2.00
C LEU A 38 -17.58 15.40 1.47
N GLN A 39 -16.58 15.58 0.60
CA GLN A 39 -15.83 14.46 0.03
C GLN A 39 -14.62 14.11 0.89
N GLN A 40 -13.81 15.10 1.27
CA GLN A 40 -12.58 14.89 2.04
C GLN A 40 -12.32 16.08 2.97
N PHE A 41 -11.59 15.84 4.04
CA PHE A 41 -11.04 16.88 4.90
C PHE A 41 -9.74 16.41 5.57
N THR A 42 -8.98 17.37 6.08
CA THR A 42 -7.71 17.12 6.78
C THR A 42 -7.77 17.75 8.17
N ILE A 43 -7.34 17.00 9.18
CA ILE A 43 -7.10 17.50 10.54
C ILE A 43 -5.58 17.55 10.74
N ILE A 44 -5.09 18.68 11.26
CA ILE A 44 -3.66 18.87 11.55
C ILE A 44 -3.53 19.09 13.05
N GLU A 45 -2.77 18.23 13.71
CA GLU A 45 -2.45 18.40 15.12
C GLU A 45 -1.27 19.37 15.29
N ASP A 46 -1.50 20.44 16.04
CA ASP A 46 -0.48 21.41 16.44
C ASP A 46 0.04 21.05 17.84
N ARG A 47 0.93 20.05 17.89
CA ARG A 47 1.65 19.60 19.09
C ARG A 47 2.92 18.87 18.69
N ASP A 48 3.88 18.73 19.61
CA ASP A 48 5.07 17.91 19.38
C ASP A 48 4.69 16.48 18.97
N PHE A 49 5.30 15.99 17.89
CA PHE A 49 4.97 14.73 17.23
C PHE A 49 3.50 14.62 16.78
N GLY A 50 2.86 15.75 16.47
CA GLY A 50 1.49 15.78 15.95
C GLY A 50 1.35 15.12 14.56
N TYR A 51 0.11 14.81 14.19
CA TYR A 51 -0.23 14.14 12.94
C TYR A 51 -1.06 14.99 11.99
N ILE A 52 -0.96 14.65 10.70
CA ILE A 52 -1.87 15.05 9.64
C ILE A 52 -2.78 13.85 9.35
N ILE A 53 -4.07 14.01 9.64
CA ILE A 53 -5.11 13.00 9.46
C ILE A 53 -5.94 13.40 8.25
N ASN A 54 -5.84 12.63 7.16
CA ASN A 54 -6.67 12.82 5.98
C ASN A 54 -7.83 11.84 6.01
N VAL A 55 -9.04 12.35 5.85
CA VAL A 55 -10.27 11.56 5.82
C VAL A 55 -10.92 11.70 4.46
N ASP A 56 -11.03 10.60 3.73
CA ASP A 56 -11.84 10.50 2.50
C ASP A 56 -13.17 9.83 2.85
N LEU A 57 -14.23 10.62 2.80
CA LEU A 57 -15.59 10.17 3.13
C LEU A 57 -16.28 9.46 1.96
N LYS A 58 -15.81 9.67 0.73
CA LYS A 58 -16.33 9.03 -0.47
C LYS A 58 -15.85 7.58 -0.54
N GLU A 59 -14.56 7.36 -0.31
CA GLU A 59 -13.97 6.01 -0.28
C GLU A 59 -14.08 5.35 1.09
N GLY A 60 -14.35 6.14 2.14
CA GLY A 60 -14.41 5.68 3.51
C GLY A 60 -13.05 5.23 4.02
N SER A 61 -12.03 6.02 3.74
CA SER A 61 -10.65 5.77 4.13
C SER A 61 -10.10 6.91 4.99
N ILE A 62 -9.19 6.55 5.89
CA ILE A 62 -8.42 7.47 6.71
C ILE A 62 -6.95 7.15 6.51
N SER A 63 -6.12 8.18 6.41
CA SER A 63 -4.67 8.04 6.54
C SER A 63 -4.17 8.99 7.61
N ILE A 64 -3.27 8.50 8.45
CA ILE A 64 -2.60 9.28 9.47
C ILE A 64 -1.13 9.32 9.09
N ASN A 65 -0.57 10.52 9.02
CA ASN A 65 0.82 10.74 8.64
C ASN A 65 1.43 11.70 9.65
N GLU A 66 2.75 11.63 9.84
CA GLU A 66 3.47 12.63 10.61
C GLU A 66 3.21 14.05 10.08
N ASN A 67 3.04 15.00 10.99
CA ASN A 67 3.13 16.41 10.67
C ASN A 67 4.60 16.82 10.69
N TYR A 68 5.28 16.80 9.54
CA TYR A 68 6.73 17.09 9.45
C TYR A 68 7.17 18.39 10.13
N GLU A 69 6.30 19.41 10.21
CA GLU A 69 6.60 20.67 10.88
C GLU A 69 6.71 20.54 12.41
N ARG A 70 6.16 19.47 12.97
CA ARG A 70 6.10 19.18 14.41
C ARG A 70 6.92 17.96 14.83
N TRP A 71 7.67 17.38 13.90
CA TRP A 71 8.54 16.24 14.13
C TRP A 71 10.02 16.69 14.09
N ASP A 72 10.53 17.19 15.22
CA ASP A 72 11.97 17.55 15.34
C ASP A 72 12.84 16.29 15.35
N ARG A 73 13.30 15.91 14.17
CA ARG A 73 14.19 14.77 13.98
C ARG A 73 15.64 15.20 14.23
N PRO A 74 16.37 14.59 15.19
CA PRO A 74 17.73 15.00 15.54
C PRO A 74 18.71 15.07 14.35
N GLN A 75 18.56 14.17 13.38
CA GLN A 75 19.36 14.10 12.16
C GLN A 75 19.18 15.33 11.24
N ASN A 76 18.06 16.05 11.31
CA ASN A 76 17.84 17.26 10.49
C ASN A 76 18.80 18.40 10.86
N ARG A 77 19.36 18.34 12.08
CA ARG A 77 20.35 19.29 12.58
C ARG A 77 21.79 18.93 12.23
N CYS A 78 22.02 17.78 11.59
CA CYS A 78 23.36 17.38 11.21
C CYS A 78 23.98 18.26 10.11
N ARG A 79 25.28 18.47 10.22
CA ARG A 79 26.09 19.31 9.31
C ARG A 79 27.38 18.63 8.86
N ASP A 80 27.69 17.45 9.40
CA ASP A 80 28.87 16.67 9.08
C ASP A 80 28.59 15.16 9.16
N GLU A 81 29.50 14.37 8.59
CA GLU A 81 29.38 12.91 8.51
C GLU A 81 29.38 12.25 9.91
N ARG A 82 30.14 12.81 10.86
CA ARG A 82 30.18 12.30 12.24
C ARG A 82 28.79 12.37 12.88
N CYS A 83 28.07 13.46 12.67
CA CYS A 83 26.71 13.65 13.16
C CYS A 83 25.75 12.66 12.50
N PHE A 84 25.82 12.46 11.18
CA PHE A 84 24.97 11.47 10.51
C PHE A 84 25.26 10.05 10.99
N ASN A 85 26.54 9.70 11.18
CA ASN A 85 26.97 8.38 11.67
C ASN A 85 26.50 8.09 13.10
N GLN A 86 26.19 9.11 13.91
CA GLN A 86 25.67 8.92 15.27
C GLN A 86 24.19 8.52 15.28
N TYR A 87 23.42 8.91 14.26
CA TYR A 87 22.00 8.58 14.11
C TYR A 87 21.76 7.47 13.08
N ARG A 88 22.83 6.87 12.54
CA ARG A 88 22.73 5.72 11.66
C ARG A 88 22.28 4.51 12.47
N ILE A 89 21.11 3.97 12.10
CA ILE A 89 20.53 2.77 12.71
C ILE A 89 21.45 1.58 12.46
N ARG A 90 21.65 0.79 13.51
CA ARG A 90 22.39 -0.47 13.52
C ARG A 90 21.43 -1.59 13.87
N GLU A 91 21.85 -2.82 13.60
CA GLU A 91 21.07 -4.02 13.91
C GLU A 91 20.57 -4.04 15.36
N ASN A 92 21.44 -3.66 16.31
CA ASN A 92 21.12 -3.65 17.74
C ASN A 92 20.22 -2.48 18.19
N ASP A 93 19.99 -1.49 17.34
CA ASP A 93 19.07 -0.38 17.63
C ASP A 93 17.61 -0.79 17.31
N ILE A 94 17.42 -1.85 16.53
CA ILE A 94 16.08 -2.34 16.17
C ILE A 94 15.53 -3.16 17.33
N GLN A 95 14.41 -2.69 17.88
CA GLN A 95 13.72 -3.33 19.00
C GLN A 95 13.20 -4.72 18.60
N SER A 96 12.84 -5.54 19.58
CA SER A 96 12.16 -6.80 19.31
C SER A 96 10.79 -6.56 18.66
N ASN A 97 10.31 -7.53 17.88
CA ASN A 97 8.98 -7.43 17.26
C ASN A 97 7.87 -7.18 18.29
N SER A 98 8.00 -7.69 19.52
CA SER A 98 7.03 -7.45 20.60
C SER A 98 6.98 -5.99 21.08
N GLU A 99 8.13 -5.30 21.18
CA GLU A 99 8.15 -3.89 21.56
C GLU A 99 7.61 -2.99 20.43
N ILE A 100 7.92 -3.32 19.18
CA ILE A 100 7.41 -2.59 18.01
C ILE A 100 5.88 -2.74 17.92
N ILE A 101 5.37 -3.96 18.10
CA ILE A 101 3.92 -4.22 18.17
C ILE A 101 3.26 -3.46 19.33
N LYS A 102 3.93 -3.37 20.48
CA LYS A 102 3.42 -2.63 21.64
C LYS A 102 3.27 -1.13 21.34
N ILE A 103 4.24 -0.52 20.64
CA ILE A 103 4.16 0.88 20.20
C ILE A 103 2.96 1.07 19.25
N ALA A 104 2.80 0.16 18.28
CA ALA A 104 1.67 0.20 17.35
C ALA A 104 0.31 0.01 18.04
N ASN A 105 0.20 -0.91 19.02
CA ASN A 105 -1.01 -1.13 19.81
C ASN A 105 -1.37 0.09 20.66
N GLN A 106 -0.38 0.72 21.30
CA GLN A 106 -0.62 1.92 22.09
C GLN A 106 -1.20 3.05 21.23
N PHE A 107 -0.65 3.24 20.02
CA PHE A 107 -1.19 4.21 19.07
C PHE A 107 -2.61 3.85 18.62
N ALA A 108 -2.86 2.56 18.33
CA ALA A 108 -4.18 2.10 17.95
C ALA A 108 -5.23 2.34 19.05
N GLU A 109 -4.85 2.14 20.32
CA GLU A 109 -5.70 2.45 21.48
C GLU A 109 -5.92 3.95 21.65
N GLU A 110 -4.87 4.77 21.56
CA GLU A 110 -4.94 6.24 21.69
C GLU A 110 -5.89 6.86 20.67
N TYR A 111 -5.83 6.41 19.41
CA TYR A 111 -6.66 6.90 18.31
C TYR A 111 -7.99 6.16 18.16
N GLY A 112 -8.28 5.17 19.02
CA GLY A 112 -9.54 4.42 18.99
C GLY A 112 -9.74 3.61 17.71
N LEU A 113 -8.66 3.06 17.15
CA LEU A 113 -8.73 2.21 15.96
C LEU A 113 -9.46 0.91 16.28
N ASN A 114 -10.49 0.58 15.49
CA ASN A 114 -11.20 -0.69 15.65
C ASN A 114 -10.43 -1.83 14.98
N LEU A 115 -9.82 -2.68 15.80
CA LEU A 115 -9.06 -3.85 15.36
C LEU A 115 -9.87 -5.17 15.37
N SER A 116 -11.18 -5.13 15.65
CA SER A 116 -11.99 -6.36 15.86
C SER A 116 -12.07 -7.30 14.66
N SER A 117 -11.88 -6.77 13.46
CA SER A 117 -11.91 -7.52 12.19
C SER A 117 -10.52 -7.86 11.68
N TYR A 118 -9.49 -7.69 12.51
CA TYR A 118 -8.10 -7.89 12.16
C TYR A 118 -7.48 -8.97 13.06
N GLY A 119 -6.51 -9.69 12.50
CA GLY A 119 -5.81 -10.77 13.18
C GLY A 119 -4.61 -10.29 13.97
N GLU A 120 -3.83 -11.24 14.46
CA GLU A 120 -2.57 -10.98 15.15
C GLU A 120 -1.63 -10.12 14.29
N PRO A 121 -1.04 -9.05 14.86
CA PRO A 121 -0.15 -8.16 14.13
C PRO A 121 1.16 -8.84 13.75
N VAL A 122 1.71 -8.47 12.60
CA VAL A 122 2.98 -8.98 12.07
C VAL A 122 3.88 -7.81 11.70
N VAL A 123 5.15 -7.86 12.13
CA VAL A 123 6.15 -6.84 11.77
C VAL A 123 6.71 -7.14 10.37
N GLY A 124 6.86 -6.09 9.58
CA GLY A 124 7.45 -6.11 8.25
C GLY A 124 8.95 -6.36 8.31
N ASP A 125 9.33 -7.60 8.03
CA ASP A 125 10.69 -8.10 8.26
C ASP A 125 11.49 -8.32 6.96
N SER A 126 11.05 -7.77 5.83
CA SER A 126 11.71 -7.95 4.51
C SER A 126 13.18 -7.52 4.53
N TRP A 127 13.52 -6.45 5.26
CA TRP A 127 14.89 -5.97 5.42
C TRP A 127 15.82 -7.01 6.07
N ARG A 128 15.31 -7.93 6.89
CA ARG A 128 16.13 -9.01 7.50
C ARG A 128 16.59 -10.00 6.44
N ILE A 129 15.76 -10.27 5.44
CA ILE A 129 16.10 -11.14 4.32
C ILE A 129 17.22 -10.50 3.49
N GLU A 130 17.11 -9.20 3.22
CA GLU A 130 18.13 -8.44 2.51
C GLU A 130 19.44 -8.36 3.30
N TYR A 131 19.35 -8.10 4.61
CA TYR A 131 20.50 -8.06 5.51
C TYR A 131 21.27 -9.39 5.54
N ALA A 132 20.55 -10.51 5.66
CA ALA A 132 21.14 -11.84 5.65
C ALA A 132 21.84 -12.21 4.32
N ARG A 133 21.52 -11.50 3.23
CA ARG A 133 22.11 -11.68 1.90
C ARG A 133 23.16 -10.61 1.56
N ALA A 134 23.33 -9.60 2.42
CA ALA A 134 24.23 -8.49 2.14
C ALA A 134 25.69 -8.97 2.05
N GLN A 135 26.36 -8.66 0.95
CA GLN A 135 27.78 -8.99 0.77
C GLN A 135 28.68 -8.22 1.77
N ASN A 136 28.25 -7.02 2.15
CA ASN A 136 28.90 -6.20 3.16
C ASN A 136 27.87 -5.76 4.23
N PRO A 137 27.65 -6.57 5.28
CA PRO A 137 26.71 -6.26 6.35
C PRO A 137 27.03 -4.96 7.11
N SER A 138 28.29 -4.52 7.12
CA SER A 138 28.71 -3.31 7.84
C SER A 138 28.21 -2.02 7.18
N ASP A 139 27.92 -2.08 5.88
CA ASP A 139 27.38 -0.96 5.10
C ASP A 139 25.88 -1.08 4.84
N PHE A 140 25.21 -2.06 5.43
CA PHE A 140 23.77 -2.25 5.23
C PHE A 140 22.97 -1.03 5.68
N TYR A 141 21.91 -0.72 4.92
CA TYR A 141 20.95 0.31 5.25
C TYR A 141 19.78 -0.32 6.00
N PHE A 142 19.73 -0.10 7.31
CA PHE A 142 18.57 -0.49 8.11
C PHE A 142 17.45 0.52 7.91
N PRO A 143 16.19 0.07 7.77
CA PRO A 143 15.08 0.97 7.55
C PRO A 143 14.84 1.84 8.79
N GLN A 144 14.54 3.12 8.56
CA GLN A 144 14.21 4.04 9.66
C GLN A 144 12.86 3.74 10.30
N ALA A 145 11.91 3.25 9.52
CA ALA A 145 10.62 2.83 10.02
C ALA A 145 10.31 1.40 9.58
N VAL A 146 9.65 0.65 10.45
CA VAL A 146 9.12 -0.68 10.13
C VAL A 146 7.60 -0.65 10.21
N SER A 147 6.95 -1.40 9.34
CA SER A 147 5.49 -1.50 9.32
C SER A 147 5.03 -2.64 10.23
N VAL A 148 4.01 -2.39 11.05
CA VAL A 148 3.23 -3.41 11.75
C VAL A 148 1.90 -3.57 11.01
N VAL A 149 1.68 -4.76 10.46
CA VAL A 149 0.47 -5.07 9.71
C VAL A 149 -0.50 -5.84 10.60
N TYR A 150 -1.68 -5.30 10.81
CA TYR A 150 -2.84 -5.98 11.38
C TYR A 150 -3.62 -6.58 10.20
N PRO A 151 -3.54 -7.90 9.96
CA PRO A 151 -4.10 -8.51 8.76
C PRO A 151 -5.62 -8.51 8.82
N LEU A 152 -6.29 -8.12 7.75
CA LEU A 152 -7.74 -8.19 7.62
C LEU A 152 -8.20 -9.65 7.64
N ILE A 153 -9.21 -9.94 8.45
CA ILE A 153 -9.83 -11.27 8.57
C ILE A 153 -11.27 -11.22 8.07
N ILE A 154 -11.57 -12.06 7.08
CA ILE A 154 -12.93 -12.27 6.56
C ILE A 154 -13.23 -13.77 6.66
N ASP A 155 -14.34 -14.13 7.30
CA ASP A 155 -14.73 -15.53 7.56
C ASP A 155 -13.61 -16.38 8.20
N GLY A 156 -12.83 -15.79 9.10
CA GLY A 156 -11.71 -16.47 9.74
C GLY A 156 -10.48 -16.69 8.84
N GLN A 157 -10.46 -16.14 7.63
CA GLN A 157 -9.35 -16.24 6.68
C GLN A 157 -8.68 -14.90 6.46
N ARG A 158 -7.36 -14.91 6.29
CA ARG A 158 -6.56 -13.73 6.00
C ARG A 158 -6.79 -13.24 4.57
N VAL A 159 -6.77 -11.93 4.39
CA VAL A 159 -6.78 -11.28 3.08
C VAL A 159 -5.36 -10.88 2.69
N PHE A 160 -5.00 -11.13 1.44
CA PHE A 160 -3.71 -10.80 0.85
C PHE A 160 -3.89 -9.89 -0.36
N ASP A 161 -2.87 -9.11 -0.67
CA ASP A 161 -2.77 -8.43 -1.95
C ASP A 161 -2.29 -9.44 -3.01
N PRO A 162 -2.34 -9.07 -4.29
CA PRO A 162 -1.86 -9.97 -5.33
C PRO A 162 -0.35 -10.22 -5.37
N SER A 163 0.43 -9.41 -4.65
CA SER A 163 1.87 -9.58 -4.49
C SER A 163 2.21 -10.62 -3.42
N GLY A 164 1.24 -11.03 -2.61
CA GLY A 164 1.40 -12.02 -1.54
C GLY A 164 1.66 -11.41 -0.17
N PHE A 165 1.46 -10.10 0.00
CA PHE A 165 1.52 -9.47 1.32
C PHE A 165 0.14 -9.48 1.97
N PRO A 166 0.04 -9.69 3.29
CA PRO A 166 -1.23 -9.54 3.99
C PRO A 166 -1.73 -8.10 3.86
N THR A 167 -3.02 -7.93 3.57
CA THR A 167 -3.67 -6.62 3.58
C THR A 167 -4.29 -6.35 4.93
N GLY A 168 -4.46 -5.07 5.26
CA GLY A 168 -5.11 -4.65 6.50
C GLY A 168 -4.64 -3.27 6.95
N ILE A 169 -4.70 -3.03 8.25
CA ILE A 169 -4.18 -1.78 8.82
C ILE A 169 -2.68 -1.89 8.93
N GLN A 170 -1.96 -0.90 8.42
CA GLN A 170 -0.51 -0.81 8.50
C GLN A 170 -0.14 0.37 9.37
N ILE A 171 0.63 0.13 10.43
CA ILE A 171 1.13 1.16 11.34
C ILE A 171 2.65 1.20 11.24
N SER A 172 3.20 2.30 10.74
CA SER A 172 4.65 2.48 10.60
C SER A 172 5.23 3.04 11.89
N VAL A 173 6.27 2.39 12.43
CA VAL A 173 6.97 2.78 13.66
C VAL A 173 8.39 3.20 13.31
N ASP A 174 8.78 4.42 13.66
CA ASP A 174 10.16 4.92 13.58
C ASP A 174 10.99 4.30 14.71
N ILE A 175 12.06 3.62 14.30
CA ILE A 175 12.95 2.86 15.20
C ILE A 175 13.79 3.79 16.08
N LEU A 176 14.16 4.97 15.60
CA LEU A 176 15.02 5.90 16.36
C LEU A 176 14.22 6.69 17.39
N LEU A 177 12.96 7.00 17.08
CA LEU A 177 12.11 7.85 17.92
C LEU A 177 11.17 7.05 18.82
N ASP A 178 11.00 5.75 18.59
CA ASP A 178 9.98 4.91 19.25
C ASP A 178 8.57 5.50 19.08
N LYS A 179 8.25 6.01 17.87
CA LYS A 179 6.98 6.67 17.55
C LYS A 179 6.36 6.14 16.27
N VAL A 180 5.03 6.09 16.24
CA VAL A 180 4.29 5.82 15.01
C VAL A 180 4.42 7.01 14.07
N THR A 181 4.94 6.82 12.87
CA THR A 181 5.06 7.86 11.81
C THR A 181 3.83 7.93 10.92
N GLY A 182 3.00 6.89 10.91
CA GLY A 182 1.75 6.91 10.19
C GLY A 182 0.96 5.61 10.30
N ALA A 183 -0.30 5.70 9.90
CA ALA A 183 -1.20 4.57 9.79
C ALA A 183 -2.00 4.65 8.48
N TYR A 184 -2.07 3.52 7.77
CA TYR A 184 -2.77 3.36 6.49
C TYR A 184 -3.68 2.13 6.53
N GLY A 185 -4.53 1.98 5.51
CA GLY A 185 -5.47 0.87 5.43
C GLY A 185 -6.65 0.97 6.42
N LEU A 186 -6.79 2.11 7.08
CA LEU A 186 -7.96 2.46 7.90
C LEU A 186 -9.13 2.71 6.96
N THR A 187 -9.91 1.68 6.68
CA THR A 187 -11.02 1.78 5.74
C THR A 187 -12.27 1.12 6.29
N VAL A 188 -13.43 1.61 5.88
CA VAL A 188 -14.70 0.95 6.19
C VAL A 188 -14.73 -0.41 5.50
N GLN A 189 -15.00 -1.46 6.28
CA GLN A 189 -15.00 -2.85 5.82
C GLN A 189 -16.43 -3.39 5.62
N ASN A 190 -17.18 -2.77 4.72
CA ASN A 190 -18.51 -3.22 4.33
C ASN A 190 -18.45 -4.05 3.05
N TYR A 191 -19.17 -5.16 3.01
CA TYR A 191 -19.14 -6.09 1.89
C TYR A 191 -20.53 -6.62 1.50
N GLU A 192 -20.73 -6.74 0.20
CA GLU A 192 -21.76 -7.58 -0.41
C GLU A 192 -21.15 -8.92 -0.81
N ARG A 193 -21.89 -10.02 -0.67
CA ARG A 193 -21.40 -11.37 -1.01
C ARG A 193 -22.17 -11.97 -2.17
N SER A 194 -21.44 -12.66 -3.05
CA SER A 194 -21.99 -13.34 -4.21
C SER A 194 -21.31 -14.71 -4.42
N LEU A 195 -22.00 -15.62 -5.10
CA LEU A 195 -21.47 -16.93 -5.45
C LEU A 195 -20.81 -16.89 -6.84
N TYR A 196 -19.62 -17.48 -6.93
CA TYR A 196 -18.88 -17.65 -8.18
C TYR A 196 -18.41 -19.09 -8.35
N ASP A 197 -18.28 -19.52 -9.60
CA ASP A 197 -17.67 -20.79 -9.95
C ASP A 197 -16.19 -20.80 -9.57
N THR A 198 -15.73 -21.94 -9.06
CA THR A 198 -14.35 -22.14 -8.64
C THR A 198 -13.67 -23.23 -9.42
N SER A 199 -12.43 -22.98 -9.79
CA SER A 199 -11.56 -23.98 -10.38
C SER A 199 -11.12 -24.96 -9.30
N THR A 200 -11.28 -26.25 -9.58
CA THR A 200 -10.71 -27.37 -8.82
C THR A 200 -9.65 -28.11 -9.61
N ASP A 201 -9.24 -27.55 -10.76
CA ASP A 201 -8.21 -28.13 -11.62
C ASP A 201 -6.83 -27.92 -11.00
N VAL A 202 -6.32 -28.98 -10.38
CA VAL A 202 -5.05 -28.97 -9.64
C VAL A 202 -3.87 -28.64 -10.54
N ASP A 203 -3.88 -29.08 -11.79
CA ASP A 203 -2.77 -28.85 -12.71
C ASP A 203 -2.72 -27.39 -13.14
N LYS A 204 -3.88 -26.77 -13.42
CA LYS A 204 -3.97 -25.32 -13.65
C LYS A 204 -3.52 -24.50 -12.45
N ILE A 205 -3.93 -24.88 -11.23
CA ILE A 205 -3.51 -24.20 -10.00
C ILE A 205 -1.98 -24.27 -9.84
N LYS A 206 -1.39 -25.46 -10.05
CA LYS A 206 0.07 -25.65 -9.98
C LYS A 206 0.80 -24.84 -11.04
N GLU A 207 0.27 -24.78 -12.26
CA GLU A 207 0.85 -23.97 -13.33
C GLU A 207 0.87 -22.48 -12.95
N PHE A 208 -0.23 -21.98 -12.37
CA PHE A 208 -0.33 -20.60 -11.91
C PHE A 208 0.65 -20.30 -10.76
N ALA A 209 0.77 -21.21 -9.79
CA ALA A 209 1.74 -21.10 -8.70
C ALA A 209 3.19 -21.06 -9.21
N LYS A 210 3.54 -21.94 -10.17
CA LYS A 210 4.88 -22.01 -10.77
C LYS A 210 5.27 -20.73 -11.52
N ARG A 211 4.30 -19.99 -12.05
CA ARG A 211 4.54 -18.69 -12.69
C ARG A 211 4.76 -17.56 -11.66
N GLY A 212 4.48 -17.78 -10.38
CA GLY A 212 4.60 -16.76 -9.33
C GLY A 212 3.28 -16.06 -8.97
N GLY A 213 2.15 -16.69 -9.30
CA GLY A 213 0.80 -16.28 -8.92
C GLY A 213 0.19 -15.21 -9.83
N MET A 214 -0.72 -14.42 -9.26
CA MET A 214 -1.62 -13.48 -9.98
C MET A 214 -0.92 -12.39 -10.81
N TYR A 215 0.34 -12.11 -10.54
CA TYR A 215 1.17 -11.15 -11.28
C TYR A 215 2.58 -11.72 -11.49
N GLY A 216 2.65 -13.02 -11.80
CA GLY A 216 3.88 -13.79 -12.01
C GLY A 216 4.56 -13.54 -13.36
N TYR A 217 4.86 -12.29 -13.69
CA TYR A 217 5.64 -11.98 -14.89
C TYR A 217 7.12 -11.88 -14.54
N TYR A 218 7.84 -12.97 -14.79
CA TYR A 218 9.30 -12.96 -14.89
C TYR A 218 9.67 -12.98 -16.38
N THR A 219 10.69 -12.21 -16.75
CA THR A 219 11.18 -12.19 -18.14
C THR A 219 11.66 -13.59 -18.54
N LEU A 220 11.28 -14.04 -19.74
CA LEU A 220 11.62 -15.39 -20.22
C LEU A 220 13.12 -15.58 -20.48
N GLU A 221 13.86 -14.47 -20.64
CA GLU A 221 15.29 -14.45 -20.98
C GLU A 221 16.22 -14.31 -19.76
N GLY A 222 15.67 -14.33 -18.53
CA GLY A 222 16.44 -14.21 -17.30
C GLY A 222 17.03 -15.52 -16.76
N LYS A 223 17.97 -15.40 -15.82
CA LYS A 223 18.45 -16.53 -15.00
C LYS A 223 17.27 -17.12 -14.24
N LYS A 224 17.03 -18.43 -14.38
CA LYS A 224 15.99 -19.13 -13.64
C LYS A 224 16.53 -19.57 -12.29
N GLU A 225 15.84 -19.16 -11.24
CA GLU A 225 16.12 -19.57 -9.86
C GLU A 225 14.93 -20.38 -9.35
N GLU A 226 15.21 -21.47 -8.63
CA GLU A 226 14.18 -22.34 -8.07
C GLU A 226 13.80 -21.86 -6.67
N VAL A 227 12.55 -21.46 -6.50
CA VAL A 227 11.97 -21.09 -5.20
C VAL A 227 11.07 -22.22 -4.72
N LYS A 228 11.23 -22.64 -3.47
CA LYS A 228 10.38 -23.69 -2.89
C LYS A 228 9.17 -23.06 -2.21
N LEU A 229 8.01 -23.61 -2.51
CA LEU A 229 6.74 -23.26 -1.88
C LEU A 229 6.33 -24.36 -0.90
N ASP A 230 5.78 -23.96 0.25
CA ASP A 230 5.15 -24.87 1.20
C ASP A 230 3.71 -25.20 0.79
N ASN A 231 3.05 -26.05 1.57
CA ASN A 231 1.64 -26.37 1.43
C ASN A 231 0.79 -25.10 1.48
N PRO A 232 -0.18 -24.94 0.56
CA PRO A 232 -1.00 -23.76 0.55
C PRO A 232 -2.01 -23.74 1.68
N GLU A 233 -2.29 -22.54 2.17
CA GLU A 233 -3.42 -22.25 3.05
C GLU A 233 -4.56 -21.60 2.26
N ARG A 234 -5.77 -21.64 2.81
CA ARG A 234 -6.91 -20.90 2.25
C ARG A 234 -6.89 -19.46 2.74
N GLY A 235 -7.08 -18.53 1.81
CA GLY A 235 -7.21 -17.11 2.11
C GLY A 235 -8.09 -16.41 1.10
N PHE A 236 -8.11 -15.09 1.19
CA PHE A 236 -8.66 -14.23 0.15
C PHE A 236 -7.53 -13.43 -0.51
N VAL A 237 -7.69 -13.12 -1.79
CA VAL A 237 -6.89 -12.12 -2.50
C VAL A 237 -7.76 -10.92 -2.85
N GLN A 238 -7.21 -9.72 -2.63
CA GLN A 238 -7.80 -8.48 -3.07
C GLN A 238 -7.59 -8.32 -4.57
N TYR A 239 -8.67 -8.32 -5.34
CA TYR A 239 -8.68 -8.17 -6.78
C TYR A 239 -9.45 -6.92 -7.19
N TYR A 240 -8.85 -6.14 -8.07
CA TYR A 240 -9.45 -4.93 -8.61
C TYR A 240 -10.04 -5.22 -9.98
N LYS A 241 -11.36 -5.07 -10.11
CA LYS A 241 -12.06 -5.26 -11.37
C LYS A 241 -12.55 -3.92 -11.89
N TYR A 242 -12.04 -3.51 -13.05
CA TYR A 242 -12.56 -2.30 -13.70
C TYR A 242 -13.90 -2.59 -14.39
N ASN A 243 -14.93 -1.85 -14.02
CA ASN A 243 -16.22 -1.85 -14.67
C ASN A 243 -16.24 -0.73 -15.72
N GLN A 244 -16.06 -1.10 -16.99
CA GLN A 244 -16.04 -0.19 -18.13
C GLN A 244 -17.34 0.62 -18.27
N GLU A 245 -18.50 -0.02 -18.08
CA GLU A 245 -19.81 0.64 -18.24
C GLU A 245 -20.04 1.74 -17.20
N LYS A 246 -19.52 1.55 -15.99
CA LYS A 246 -19.68 2.49 -14.88
C LYS A 246 -18.48 3.42 -14.68
N SER A 247 -17.41 3.24 -15.45
CA SER A 247 -16.11 3.89 -15.26
C SER A 247 -15.64 3.84 -13.80
N LYS A 248 -15.75 2.68 -13.17
CA LYS A 248 -15.43 2.47 -11.75
C LYS A 248 -14.64 1.20 -11.53
N THR A 249 -13.65 1.27 -10.66
CA THR A 249 -12.96 0.09 -10.16
C THR A 249 -13.71 -0.48 -8.97
N GLU A 250 -14.05 -1.77 -9.02
CA GLU A 250 -14.65 -2.50 -7.91
C GLU A 250 -13.55 -3.29 -7.20
N THR A 251 -13.54 -3.25 -5.87
CA THR A 251 -12.65 -4.10 -5.05
C THR A 251 -13.38 -5.38 -4.67
N LEU A 252 -12.81 -6.52 -5.05
CA LEU A 252 -13.31 -7.85 -4.74
C LEU A 252 -12.33 -8.58 -3.82
N LEU A 253 -12.83 -9.34 -2.86
CA LEU A 253 -12.07 -10.34 -2.11
C LEU A 253 -12.44 -11.71 -2.65
N VAL A 254 -11.46 -12.34 -3.28
CA VAL A 254 -11.62 -13.55 -4.07
C VAL A 254 -10.96 -14.70 -3.31
N PRO A 255 -11.64 -15.84 -3.11
CA PRO A 255 -11.02 -17.02 -2.50
C PRO A 255 -9.75 -17.41 -3.24
N ALA A 256 -8.70 -17.73 -2.49
CA ALA A 256 -7.38 -18.03 -3.03
C ALA A 256 -6.68 -19.13 -2.23
N LEU A 257 -5.71 -19.78 -2.89
CA LEU A 257 -4.67 -20.54 -2.23
C LEU A 257 -3.44 -19.66 -2.06
N ILE A 258 -2.94 -19.59 -0.84
CA ILE A 258 -1.79 -18.80 -0.44
C ILE A 258 -0.66 -19.80 -0.19
N PHE A 259 0.36 -19.79 -1.04
CA PHE A 259 1.51 -20.68 -0.95
C PHE A 259 2.65 -19.94 -0.25
N PRO A 260 2.98 -20.27 1.01
CA PRO A 260 4.13 -19.67 1.69
C PRO A 260 5.42 -20.04 0.97
N VAL A 261 6.35 -19.10 0.91
CA VAL A 261 7.67 -19.33 0.33
C VAL A 261 8.57 -19.91 1.41
N ALA A 262 8.95 -21.18 1.24
CA ALA A 262 9.74 -21.93 2.21
C ALA A 262 11.24 -21.68 2.07
N GLU A 263 11.74 -21.58 0.83
CA GLU A 263 13.17 -21.41 0.56
C GLU A 263 13.38 -20.53 -0.67
N ILE A 264 14.26 -19.55 -0.52
CA ILE A 264 14.70 -18.66 -1.60
C ILE A 264 16.22 -18.81 -1.73
N PRO A 265 16.76 -19.12 -2.93
CA PRO A 265 18.20 -19.16 -3.14
C PRO A 265 18.87 -17.84 -2.76
N LYS A 266 20.08 -17.88 -2.18
CA LYS A 266 20.79 -16.68 -1.74
C LYS A 266 20.99 -15.64 -2.84
N GLU A 267 21.24 -16.11 -4.06
CA GLU A 267 21.48 -15.28 -5.25
C GLU A 267 20.17 -14.86 -5.96
N ALA A 268 19.01 -15.37 -5.52
CA ALA A 268 17.75 -15.07 -6.17
C ALA A 268 17.24 -13.69 -5.76
N GLN A 269 16.91 -12.87 -6.75
CA GLN A 269 16.22 -11.60 -6.58
C GLN A 269 14.70 -11.82 -6.41
N PHE A 270 14.34 -12.69 -5.47
CA PHE A 270 12.96 -13.01 -5.14
C PHE A 270 12.65 -12.51 -3.74
N ILE A 271 11.61 -11.68 -3.63
CA ILE A 271 11.26 -10.94 -2.41
C ILE A 271 9.84 -11.25 -1.90
N LYS A 272 9.05 -12.01 -2.66
CA LYS A 272 7.69 -12.39 -2.23
C LYS A 272 7.78 -13.37 -1.08
N GLN A 273 6.93 -13.19 -0.07
CA GLN A 273 6.79 -14.14 1.04
C GLN A 273 5.72 -15.20 0.75
N ASN A 274 4.75 -14.88 -0.11
CA ASN A 274 3.69 -15.80 -0.52
C ASN A 274 3.45 -15.71 -2.02
N VAL A 275 3.06 -16.83 -2.62
CA VAL A 275 2.50 -16.89 -3.97
C VAL A 275 0.99 -17.08 -3.86
N VAL A 276 0.23 -16.18 -4.48
CA VAL A 276 -1.22 -16.14 -4.36
C VAL A 276 -1.88 -16.61 -5.66
N VAL A 277 -2.75 -17.61 -5.54
CA VAL A 277 -3.50 -18.21 -6.65
C VAL A 277 -5.00 -18.04 -6.41
N PRO A 278 -5.71 -17.16 -7.16
CA PRO A 278 -7.16 -17.03 -7.04
C PRO A 278 -7.84 -18.33 -7.46
N LEU A 279 -9.00 -18.63 -6.88
CA LEU A 279 -9.75 -19.87 -7.17
C LEU A 279 -10.97 -19.65 -8.04
N VAL A 280 -11.38 -18.41 -8.29
CA VAL A 280 -12.52 -18.11 -9.18
C VAL A 280 -12.12 -18.33 -10.64
N THR A 281 -12.86 -19.19 -11.34
CA THR A 281 -12.50 -19.67 -12.69
C THR A 281 -12.33 -18.52 -13.68
N SER A 282 -13.28 -17.59 -13.73
CA SER A 282 -13.23 -16.47 -14.68
C SER A 282 -12.02 -15.56 -14.44
N ILE A 283 -11.58 -15.40 -13.19
CA ILE A 283 -10.42 -14.57 -12.83
C ILE A 283 -9.13 -15.29 -13.19
N LEU A 284 -9.04 -16.60 -12.92
CA LEU A 284 -7.89 -17.42 -13.33
C LEU A 284 -7.70 -17.41 -14.84
N GLU A 285 -8.79 -17.57 -15.61
CA GLU A 285 -8.75 -17.59 -17.07
C GLU A 285 -8.35 -16.25 -17.66
N GLU A 286 -8.86 -15.14 -17.12
CA GLU A 286 -8.46 -13.79 -17.54
C GLU A 286 -6.95 -13.56 -17.42
N GLN A 287 -6.34 -14.02 -16.32
CA GLN A 287 -4.89 -13.88 -16.10
C GLN A 287 -4.03 -14.77 -17.01
N LEU A 288 -4.61 -15.77 -17.69
CA LEU A 288 -3.88 -16.65 -18.61
C LEU A 288 -3.84 -16.12 -20.05
N VAL A 289 -4.72 -15.19 -20.42
CA VAL A 289 -4.97 -14.80 -21.81
C VAL A 289 -4.06 -13.68 -22.31
N GLU A 290 -3.48 -12.85 -21.44
CA GLU A 290 -2.65 -11.71 -21.89
C GLU A 290 -1.16 -11.86 -21.54
N PRO A 291 -0.23 -11.92 -22.52
CA PRO A 291 1.10 -11.41 -22.30
C PRO A 291 0.96 -9.90 -22.10
N ARG A 292 1.03 -9.43 -20.85
CA ARG A 292 1.08 -8.00 -20.58
C ARG A 292 2.29 -7.41 -21.31
N PRO A 293 2.15 -6.26 -21.99
CA PRO A 293 3.26 -5.65 -22.69
C PRO A 293 4.42 -5.45 -21.73
N VAL A 294 5.54 -6.14 -21.99
CA VAL A 294 6.78 -5.93 -21.26
C VAL A 294 7.31 -4.57 -21.73
N PRO A 295 7.68 -3.64 -20.83
CA PRO A 295 8.39 -2.44 -21.23
C PRO A 295 9.65 -2.87 -21.97
N VAL A 296 9.67 -2.64 -23.28
CA VAL A 296 10.89 -2.84 -24.08
C VAL A 296 11.82 -1.69 -23.69
N PRO A 297 13.07 -1.97 -23.27
CA PRO A 297 14.06 -0.92 -23.11
C PRO A 297 14.11 -0.12 -24.41
N LEU A 298 14.03 1.21 -24.32
CA LEU A 298 14.33 2.04 -25.47
C LEU A 298 15.81 1.84 -25.78
N ASP A 299 16.11 1.18 -26.90
CA ASP A 299 17.49 0.92 -27.33
C ASP A 299 18.28 2.21 -27.55
N GLU A 300 17.59 3.34 -27.71
CA GLU A 300 18.17 4.67 -27.83
C GLU A 300 17.36 5.70 -27.03
N PRO A 301 18.02 6.65 -26.33
CA PRO A 301 17.32 7.76 -25.70
C PRO A 301 16.55 8.52 -26.78
N VAL A 302 15.24 8.68 -26.59
CA VAL A 302 14.45 9.60 -27.41
C VAL A 302 14.96 11.01 -27.12
N ILE A 303 15.81 11.52 -28.01
CA ILE A 303 16.15 12.94 -28.04
C ILE A 303 14.87 13.64 -28.47
N LEU A 304 14.17 14.24 -27.51
CA LEU A 304 13.12 15.19 -27.81
C LEU A 304 13.80 16.36 -28.52
N GLU A 305 13.66 16.44 -29.85
CA GLU A 305 14.02 17.65 -30.57
C GLU A 305 13.25 18.80 -29.90
N GLN A 306 13.99 19.72 -29.29
CA GLN A 306 13.44 20.97 -28.86
C GLN A 306 12.89 21.63 -30.12
N VAL A 307 11.57 21.69 -30.23
CA VAL A 307 10.93 22.53 -31.23
C VAL A 307 11.31 23.95 -30.83
N ASP A 308 12.31 24.50 -31.50
CA ASP A 308 12.70 25.90 -31.38
C ASP A 308 11.44 26.72 -31.62
N GLN A 309 10.93 27.34 -30.56
CA GLN A 309 9.90 28.33 -30.69
C GLN A 309 10.55 29.51 -31.41
N VAL A 310 10.26 29.64 -32.70
CA VAL A 310 10.49 30.87 -33.45
C VAL A 310 9.69 31.96 -32.75
N GLN A 311 10.39 32.74 -31.93
CA GLN A 311 9.89 34.02 -31.45
C GLN A 311 9.93 34.98 -32.64
N ASP A 312 8.80 35.11 -33.33
CA ASP A 312 8.56 36.28 -34.17
C ASP A 312 8.43 37.50 -33.23
N GLU A 313 9.50 38.28 -33.14
CA GLU A 313 9.43 39.63 -32.56
C GLU A 313 8.59 40.53 -33.49
N PRO A 314 7.63 41.31 -32.96
CA PRO A 314 6.92 42.29 -33.76
C PRO A 314 7.82 43.48 -34.08
N GLU A 315 7.96 43.74 -35.39
CA GLU A 315 8.59 44.91 -35.99
C GLU A 315 7.99 46.20 -35.40
N ALA A 316 8.83 46.99 -34.71
CA ALA A 316 8.47 48.32 -34.25
C ALA A 316 8.45 49.28 -35.46
N ALA A 317 7.26 49.68 -35.87
CA ALA A 317 7.09 50.77 -36.83
C ALA A 317 7.52 52.10 -36.20
N VAL A 318 8.63 52.64 -36.72
CA VAL A 318 9.02 54.04 -36.61
C VAL A 318 8.44 54.75 -37.83
N GLU A 319 7.64 55.80 -37.63
CA GLU A 319 7.91 57.15 -38.16
C GLU A 319 6.75 58.12 -37.90
N GLU A 320 7.16 59.39 -37.95
CA GLU A 320 6.53 60.67 -37.59
C GLU A 320 5.19 61.01 -38.27
#